data_AF-A0A511YUQ6-F1
#
_entry.id   AF-A0A511YUQ6-F1
#
_cell.length_a   1.000
_cell.length_b   1.000
_cell.length_c   1.000
_cell.angle_alpha   90.00
_cell.angle_beta   90.00
_cell.angle_gamma   90.00
#
_symmetry.space_group_name_H-M   'P 1'
#
loop_
_entity.id
_entity.type
_entity.pdbx_description
1 polymer ?
#
loop_
_entity_poly.entity_id
_entity_poly.type
_entity_poly.pdbx_seq_one_letter_code
_entity_poly.pdbx_strand_id
1 'polypeptide(L)' 'MRGPQGWEWLVILVIVLLLFGARRLPDLARSVGRSLRVFRSEVRDGRDGPDDDTSSRPSGDDGGPRA' A
#
# COMPACT_ATOMS: atom_id res chain seq x y z
N MET A 1 -6.03 33.49 10.30
CA MET A 1 -6.62 32.14 10.27
C MET A 1 -5.49 31.15 10.52
N ARG A 2 -5.34 30.63 11.74
CA ARG A 2 -4.29 29.66 12.10
C ARG A 2 -4.71 28.31 11.54
N GLY A 3 -4.02 27.83 10.51
CA GLY A 3 -4.26 26.51 9.94
C GLY A 3 -3.96 25.40 10.95
N PRO A 4 -4.54 24.22 10.75
CA PRO A 4 -4.39 23.08 11.65
C PRO A 4 -2.90 22.76 11.79
N GLN A 5 -2.40 22.97 13.00
CA GLN A 5 -1.04 22.61 13.38
C GLN A 5 -1.01 21.08 13.27
N GLY A 6 -0.07 20.48 12.53
CA GLY A 6 -0.12 19.06 12.14
C GLY A 6 -0.37 18.04 13.26
N TRP A 7 -0.26 18.47 14.52
CA TRP A 7 -0.77 17.81 15.71
C TRP A 7 -2.24 17.35 15.62
N GLU A 8 -3.14 18.12 15.02
CA GLU A 8 -4.58 17.76 14.95
C GLU A 8 -4.79 16.49 14.13
N TRP A 9 -4.05 16.32 13.04
CA TRP A 9 -4.06 15.10 12.24
C TRP A 9 -3.58 13.88 13.02
N LEU A 10 -2.57 14.05 13.88
CA LEU A 10 -2.07 12.98 14.74
C LEU A 10 -3.13 12.54 15.76
N VAL A 11 -3.84 13.49 16.38
CA VAL A 11 -4.93 13.20 17.32
C VAL A 11 -6.07 12.45 16.63
N ILE A 12 -6.49 12.88 15.43
CA ILE A 12 -7.52 12.20 14.65
C ILE A 12 -7.09 10.76 14.31
N LEU A 13 -5.84 10.57 13.88
CA LEU A 13 -5.30 9.25 13.58
C LEU A 13 -5.37 8.33 14.81
N VAL A 14 -4.96 8.83 15.98
CA VAL A 14 -5.03 8.09 17.25
C VAL A 14 -6.47 7.69 17.56
N ILE A 15 -7.44 8.61 17.45
CA ILE A 15 -8.86 8.30 17.69
C ILE A 15 -9.35 7.20 16.74
N VAL A 16 -9.04 7.28 15.44
CA VAL A 16 -9.42 6.25 14.47
C VAL A 16 -8.78 4.89 14.83
N LEU A 17 -7.52 4.88 15.27
CA LEU A 17 -6.85 3.67 15.75
C LEU A 17 -7.49 3.09 17.00
N LEU A 18 -8.01 3.92 17.92
CA LEU A 18 -8.75 3.43 19.10
C LEU A 18 -10.10 2.83 18.72
N LEU A 19 -10.85 3.48 17.82
CA LEU A 19 -12.18 3.02 17.39
C LEU A 19 -12.12 1.75 16.54
N PHE A 20 -11.24 1.73 15.54
CA PHE A 20 -11.10 0.60 14.63
C PHE A 20 -10.14 -0.47 15.16
N GLY A 21 -9.21 -0.10 16.04
CA GLY A 21 -8.13 -0.96 16.51
C GLY A 21 -6.95 -0.97 15.54
N ALA A 22 -5.72 -0.99 16.09
CA ALA A 22 -4.47 -1.01 15.33
C ALA A 22 -4.34 -2.20 14.33
N ARG A 23 -5.11 -3.27 14.53
CA ARG A 23 -5.11 -4.45 13.66
C ARG A 23 -6.07 -4.35 12.47
N ARG A 24 -7.14 -3.54 12.54
CA ARG A 24 -8.15 -3.46 11.47
C ARG A 24 -7.78 -2.48 10.37
N LEU A 25 -7.14 -1.36 10.71
CA LEU A 25 -6.63 -0.40 9.72
C LEU A 25 -5.69 -1.04 8.67
N PRO A 26 -4.64 -1.79 9.05
CA PRO A 26 -3.74 -2.39 8.07
C PRO A 26 -4.39 -3.54 7.29
N ASP A 27 -5.38 -4.20 7.86
CA ASP A 27 -6.13 -5.27 7.18
C ASP A 27 -7.06 -4.70 6.10
N LEU A 28 -7.80 -3.64 6.44
CA LEU A 28 -8.61 -2.87 5.49
C LEU A 28 -7.76 -2.23 4.39
N ALA A 29 -6.61 -1.66 4.75
CA ALA A 29 -5.68 -1.10 3.77
C ALA A 29 -5.14 -2.17 2.80
N ARG A 30 -4.89 -3.41 3.29
CA ARG A 30 -4.45 -4.52 2.43
C ARG A 30 -5.55 -5.04 1.51
N SER A 31 -6.80 -5.13 1.98
CA SER A 31 -7.91 -5.58 1.15
C SER A 31 -8.26 -4.54 0.06
N VAL A 32 -8.36 -3.27 0.44
CA VAL A 32 -8.57 -2.15 -0.49
C VAL A 32 -7.37 -1.99 -1.43
N GLY A 33 -6.15 -2.10 -0.92
CA GLY A 33 -4.93 -2.02 -1.72
C GLY A 33 -4.82 -3.11 -2.78
N ARG A 34 -5.25 -4.34 -2.49
CA ARG A 34 -5.33 -5.41 -3.50
C ARG A 34 -6.35 -5.10 -4.59
N SER A 35 -7.54 -4.63 -4.23
CA SER A 35 -8.57 -4.24 -5.21
C SER A 35 -8.11 -3.06 -6.08
N LEU A 36 -7.46 -2.06 -5.48
CA LEU A 36 -6.91 -0.92 -6.19
C LEU A 36 -5.72 -1.30 -7.07
N ARG A 37 -4.89 -2.27 -6.68
CA ARG A 37 -3.79 -2.77 -7.51
C ARG A 37 -4.32 -3.38 -8.79
N VAL A 38 -5.31 -4.28 -8.70
CA VAL A 38 -5.93 -4.91 -9.88
C VAL A 38 -6.56 -3.86 -10.78
N PHE A 39 -7.37 -2.95 -10.20
CA PHE A 39 -7.99 -1.86 -10.94
C PHE A 39 -6.94 -0.95 -11.62
N ARG A 40 -5.83 -0.65 -10.93
CA ARG A 40 -4.76 0.19 -11.47
C ARG A 40 -3.96 -0.53 -12.55
N SER A 41 -3.73 -1.83 -12.43
CA SER A 41 -3.07 -2.64 -13.47
C SER A 41 -3.89 -2.67 -14.74
N GLU A 42 -5.20 -2.97 -14.66
CA GLU A 42 -6.10 -2.98 -15.83
C GLU A 42 -6.22 -1.61 -16.50
N VAL A 43 -6.32 -0.54 -15.69
CA VAL A 43 -6.41 0.84 -16.21
C VAL A 43 -5.10 1.32 -16.83
N ARG A 44 -3.95 0.80 -16.37
CA ARG A 44 -2.62 1.19 -16.86
C ARG A 44 -2.28 0.45 -18.15
N ASP A 45 -2.57 -0.85 -18.23
CA ASP A 45 -2.46 -1.63 -19.47
C ASP A 45 -3.34 -1.07 -20.60
N GLY A 46 -4.48 -0.45 -20.26
CA GLY A 46 -5.35 0.20 -21.23
C GLY A 46 -4.94 1.64 -21.62
N ARG A 47 -3.97 2.26 -20.94
CA ARG A 47 -3.60 3.68 -21.16
C ARG A 47 -2.14 3.91 -21.54
N ASP A 48 -1.19 3.08 -21.13
CA ASP A 48 0.23 3.26 -21.45
C ASP A 48 0.94 1.91 -21.58
N GLY A 49 1.81 1.80 -22.60
CA GLY A 49 2.71 0.66 -22.81
C GLY A 49 3.69 0.44 -21.65
N PRO A 50 4.51 -0.62 -21.71
CA PRO A 50 5.01 -1.36 -20.56
C PRO A 50 6.06 -0.59 -19.76
N ASP A 51 5.64 0.09 -18.69
CA ASP A 51 6.55 0.67 -17.70
C ASP A 51 6.28 0.13 -16.28
N ASP A 52 7.24 -0.70 -15.87
CA ASP A 52 7.72 -1.00 -14.51
C ASP A 52 6.80 -1.73 -13.51
N ASP A 53 6.98 -3.05 -13.47
CA ASP A 53 6.70 -3.91 -12.30
C ASP A 53 8.02 -4.34 -11.63
N THR A 54 8.88 -3.36 -11.27
CA THR A 54 10.00 -3.55 -10.32
C THR A 54 9.55 -3.13 -8.92
N SER A 55 8.70 -3.92 -8.30
CA SER A 55 8.59 -3.94 -6.84
C SER A 55 7.89 -5.22 -6.40
N SER A 56 8.63 -6.09 -5.70
CA SER A 56 8.20 -7.35 -5.08
C SER A 56 8.54 -8.64 -5.85
N ARG A 57 9.76 -8.76 -6.38
CA ARG A 57 10.49 -10.03 -6.24
C ARG A 57 11.33 -9.93 -4.96
N PRO A 58 11.14 -10.78 -3.95
CA PRO A 58 12.19 -10.95 -2.97
C PRO A 58 13.36 -11.57 -3.74
N SER A 59 14.38 -10.76 -4.00
CA SER A 59 15.72 -11.25 -4.28
C SER A 59 16.13 -12.13 -3.10
N GLY A 60 16.22 -13.43 -3.34
CA GLY A 60 16.47 -14.42 -2.30
C GLY A 60 16.29 -15.83 -2.82
N ASP A 61 16.90 -16.15 -3.96
CA ASP A 61 17.37 -17.50 -4.25
C ASP A 61 18.57 -17.38 -5.19
N ASP A 62 19.68 -16.96 -4.59
CA ASP A 62 21.01 -17.05 -5.16
C ASP A 62 21.42 -18.53 -5.23
N GLY A 63 21.50 -19.04 -6.46
CA GLY A 63 22.66 -19.81 -6.90
C GLY A 63 22.73 -21.28 -6.53
N GLY A 64 22.40 -22.14 -7.50
CA GLY A 64 23.01 -23.46 -7.57
C GLY A 64 22.61 -24.32 -8.76
N PRO A 65 23.25 -24.19 -9.93
CA PRO A 65 23.36 -25.30 -10.86
C PRO A 65 24.46 -26.24 -10.34
N ARG A 66 24.16 -27.52 -10.10
CA ARG A 66 25.09 -28.69 -10.18
C ARG A 66 24.52 -29.93 -9.49
N ALA A 67 24.03 -30.89 -10.27
CA ALA A 67 24.46 -32.29 -10.30
C ALA A 67 23.76 -33.01 -11.45
#